data_AF-A0A239AR97-F1
#
_entry.id   AF-A0A239AR97-F1
#
_cell.length_a   1.000
_cell.length_b   1.000
_cell.length_c   1.000
_cell.angle_alpha   90.00
_cell.angle_beta   90.00
_cell.angle_gamma   90.00
#
_symmetry.space_group_name_H-M   'P 1'
#
loop_
_entity.id
_entity.type
_entity.pdbx_description
1 polymer ?
#
loop_
_entity_poly.entity_id
_entity_poly.type
_entity_poly.pdbx_seq_one_letter_code
_entity_poly.pdbx_strand_id
1 'polypeptide(L)'
;MTKRKVEVCFSPELIHLHELENKIVVVVDIFRATSTMIAALGNGVASITPVADLETCRAMQSEGYVIAGERNGQTAEGFMLGNSPLAYLDGAYANQKIAMTTTNGTLAIEKSKPGSKQVLIGAFVNLRATAYYLTSQNDDVLIHCAGWKGKFNLEDSLYAGALVSLLEENFEFDCDGAIAMKGLYESNKSDLAGFLAQASHAKRLQNHQIEADIDFCLSLDLFSIIGKLQGQELVAQVIETK
;
A
#
# COMPACT_ATOMS: atom_id res chain seq x y z
N MET A 1 -4.77 -18.07 25.21
CA MET A 1 -5.26 -17.80 23.84
C MET A 1 -4.04 -17.82 22.94
N THR A 2 -4.06 -18.58 21.85
CA THR A 2 -3.03 -18.51 20.80
C THR A 2 -2.99 -17.09 20.27
N LYS A 3 -1.81 -16.45 20.21
CA LYS A 3 -1.72 -15.13 19.59
C LYS A 3 -1.99 -15.27 18.08
N ARG A 4 -2.56 -14.23 17.48
CA ARG A 4 -2.75 -14.12 16.03
C ARG A 4 -1.39 -14.10 15.34
N LYS A 5 -1.30 -14.58 14.11
CA LYS A 5 -0.04 -14.61 13.35
C LYS A 5 0.06 -13.43 12.40
N VAL A 6 1.27 -12.92 12.20
CA VAL A 6 1.59 -11.99 11.12
C VAL A 6 2.72 -12.55 10.25
N GLU A 7 2.50 -12.55 8.94
CA GLU A 7 3.44 -13.02 7.92
C GLU A 7 3.76 -11.92 6.91
N VAL A 8 4.89 -12.07 6.19
CA VAL A 8 5.29 -11.16 5.12
C VAL A 8 5.46 -11.94 3.83
N CYS A 9 4.75 -11.54 2.78
CA CYS A 9 4.93 -11.98 1.41
C CYS A 9 5.64 -10.88 0.61
N PHE A 10 6.85 -11.14 0.14
CA PHE A 10 7.71 -10.11 -0.47
C PHE A 10 7.40 -9.77 -1.93
N SER A 11 6.48 -10.49 -2.57
CA SER A 11 6.13 -10.28 -3.97
C SER A 11 4.83 -11.02 -4.33
N PRO A 12 4.03 -10.49 -5.27
CA PRO A 12 2.88 -11.20 -5.83
C PRO A 12 3.25 -12.52 -6.52
N GLU A 13 4.52 -12.75 -6.84
CA GLU A 13 5.01 -14.02 -7.37
C GLU A 13 5.11 -15.12 -6.30
N LEU A 14 5.14 -14.75 -5.02
CA LEU A 14 5.27 -15.66 -3.89
C LEU A 14 3.93 -15.92 -3.18
N ILE A 15 2.86 -15.21 -3.55
CA ILE A 15 1.58 -15.27 -2.83
C ILE A 15 0.99 -16.68 -2.75
N HIS A 16 1.25 -17.53 -3.75
CA HIS A 16 0.79 -18.93 -3.80
C HIS A 16 1.45 -19.83 -2.73
N LEU A 17 2.49 -19.35 -2.05
CA LEU A 17 3.14 -20.02 -0.94
C LEU A 17 2.50 -19.68 0.42
N HIS A 18 1.53 -18.76 0.44
CA HIS A 18 0.85 -18.31 1.66
C HIS A 18 -0.64 -18.68 1.62
N GLU A 19 -1.11 -19.27 2.72
CA GLU A 19 -2.54 -19.48 2.94
C GLU A 19 -3.23 -18.15 3.26
N LEU A 20 -4.29 -17.82 2.51
CA LEU A 20 -5.04 -16.56 2.68
C LEU A 20 -6.35 -16.74 3.45
N GLU A 21 -6.83 -17.98 3.60
CA GLU A 21 -8.13 -18.26 4.20
C GLU A 21 -8.25 -17.63 5.60
N ASN A 22 -9.34 -16.88 5.82
CA ASN A 22 -9.64 -16.17 7.06
C ASN A 22 -8.59 -15.11 7.49
N LYS A 23 -7.63 -14.73 6.62
CA LYS A 23 -6.63 -13.69 6.92
C LYS A 23 -7.04 -12.31 6.43
N ILE A 24 -6.58 -11.28 7.12
CA ILE A 24 -6.56 -9.91 6.60
C ILE A 24 -5.26 -9.72 5.82
N VAL A 25 -5.36 -9.33 4.56
CA VAL A 25 -4.20 -9.03 3.72
C VAL A 25 -3.99 -7.53 3.66
N VAL A 26 -2.81 -7.05 4.06
CA VAL A 26 -2.40 -5.66 3.92
C VAL A 26 -1.50 -5.55 2.69
N VAL A 27 -2.01 -4.97 1.61
CA VAL A 27 -1.24 -4.75 0.39
C VAL A 27 -0.41 -3.48 0.50
N VAL A 28 0.84 -3.56 0.06
CA VAL A 28 1.85 -2.50 0.23
C VAL A 28 2.60 -2.29 -1.09
N ASP A 29 2.63 -1.04 -1.56
CA ASP A 29 3.41 -0.55 -2.71
C ASP A 29 3.74 0.92 -2.39
N ILE A 30 4.82 1.11 -1.63
CA ILE A 30 5.15 2.40 -0.99
C ILE A 30 5.50 3.46 -2.02
N PHE A 31 6.22 3.07 -3.08
CA PHE A 31 6.59 3.94 -4.19
C PHE A 31 5.92 3.48 -5.49
N ARG A 32 4.65 3.83 -5.72
CA ARG A 32 3.85 4.85 -5.02
C ARG A 32 2.41 4.43 -4.78
N ALA A 33 1.98 3.28 -5.29
CA ALA A 33 0.55 3.03 -5.52
C ALA A 33 -0.28 3.11 -4.23
N THR A 34 0.16 2.45 -3.16
CA THR A 34 -0.59 2.45 -1.89
C THR A 34 -0.53 3.80 -1.16
N SER A 35 0.62 4.47 -1.20
CA SER A 35 0.76 5.85 -0.67
C SER A 35 -0.17 6.83 -1.40
N THR A 36 -0.28 6.72 -2.73
CA THR A 36 -1.20 7.51 -3.55
C THR A 36 -2.66 7.20 -3.21
N MET A 37 -3.01 5.91 -3.07
CA MET A 37 -4.38 5.51 -2.70
C MET A 37 -4.80 6.08 -1.34
N ILE A 38 -3.93 6.02 -0.34
CA ILE A 38 -4.21 6.58 0.98
C ILE A 38 -4.26 8.10 0.95
N ALA A 39 -3.35 8.78 0.22
CA ALA A 39 -3.39 10.23 0.06
C ALA A 39 -4.70 10.69 -0.58
N ALA A 40 -5.13 10.01 -1.65
CA ALA A 40 -6.40 10.29 -2.32
C ALA A 40 -7.59 10.13 -1.39
N LEU A 41 -7.73 8.96 -0.75
CA LEU A 41 -8.82 8.66 0.18
C LEU A 41 -8.82 9.60 1.40
N GLY A 42 -7.64 9.91 1.95
CA GLY A 42 -7.47 10.81 3.09
C GLY A 42 -7.83 12.26 2.79
N ASN A 43 -7.80 12.67 1.52
CA ASN A 43 -8.22 13.99 1.05
C ASN A 43 -9.63 13.98 0.43
N GLY A 44 -10.44 12.98 0.78
CA GLY A 44 -11.88 12.99 0.51
C GLY A 44 -12.29 12.41 -0.84
N VAL A 45 -11.41 11.75 -1.59
CA VAL A 45 -11.82 10.91 -2.74
C VAL A 45 -12.87 9.89 -2.28
N ALA A 46 -13.97 9.77 -3.01
CA ALA A 46 -15.11 8.93 -2.60
C ALA A 46 -14.76 7.43 -2.67
N SER A 47 -14.13 6.99 -3.76
CA SER A 47 -13.67 5.62 -3.93
C SER A 47 -12.54 5.53 -4.97
N ILE A 48 -11.74 4.48 -4.88
CA ILE A 48 -10.73 4.14 -5.89
C ILE A 48 -10.99 2.72 -6.39
N THR A 49 -11.19 2.55 -7.69
CA THR A 49 -11.33 1.25 -8.34
C THR A 49 -9.99 0.84 -8.96
N PRO A 50 -9.23 -0.08 -8.35
CA PRO A 50 -8.03 -0.63 -8.96
C PRO A 50 -8.41 -1.54 -10.14
N VAL A 51 -7.80 -1.30 -11.30
CA VAL A 51 -8.04 -2.08 -12.53
C VAL A 51 -6.74 -2.63 -13.12
N ALA A 52 -6.86 -3.73 -13.85
CA ALA A 52 -5.74 -4.53 -14.32
C ALA A 52 -4.88 -3.80 -15.38
N ASP A 53 -5.52 -3.11 -16.32
CA ASP A 53 -4.83 -2.54 -17.47
C ASP A 53 -5.32 -1.13 -17.85
N LEU A 54 -4.58 -0.50 -18.75
CA LEU A 54 -4.85 0.86 -19.23
C LEU A 54 -6.15 0.94 -20.03
N GLU A 55 -6.50 -0.09 -20.78
CA GLU A 55 -7.69 -0.10 -21.63
C GLU A 55 -8.95 -0.09 -20.78
N THR A 56 -9.02 -1.01 -19.82
CA THR A 56 -10.06 -1.08 -18.79
C THR A 56 -10.15 0.23 -18.03
N CYS A 57 -9.02 0.81 -17.62
CA CYS A 57 -9.02 2.08 -16.90
C CYS A 57 -9.57 3.24 -17.72
N ARG A 58 -9.24 3.32 -19.02
CA ARG A 58 -9.79 4.35 -19.92
C ARG A 58 -11.30 4.22 -20.07
N ALA A 59 -11.82 2.99 -20.18
CA ALA A 59 -13.24 2.75 -20.33
C ALA A 59 -14.07 3.34 -19.17
N MET A 60 -13.52 3.30 -17.95
CA MET A 60 -14.16 3.86 -16.74
C MET A 60 -14.43 5.36 -16.83
N GLN A 61 -13.72 6.10 -17.70
CA GLN A 61 -14.00 7.52 -17.92
C GLN A 61 -15.43 7.75 -18.42
N SER A 62 -15.94 6.85 -19.26
CA SER A 62 -17.32 6.92 -19.76
C SER A 62 -18.37 6.65 -18.67
N GLU A 63 -17.95 6.04 -17.56
CA GLU A 63 -18.77 5.77 -16.37
C GLU A 63 -18.65 6.89 -15.31
N GLY A 64 -17.96 8.00 -15.64
CA GLY A 64 -17.83 9.17 -14.78
C GLY A 64 -16.65 9.11 -13.79
N TYR A 65 -15.71 8.20 -13.98
CA TYR A 65 -14.49 8.13 -13.16
C TYR A 65 -13.43 9.11 -13.66
N VAL A 66 -12.67 9.69 -12.74
CA VAL A 66 -11.36 10.27 -13.06
C VAL A 66 -10.36 9.14 -13.21
N ILE A 67 -9.59 9.13 -14.29
CA ILE A 67 -8.65 8.05 -14.60
C ILE A 67 -7.22 8.43 -14.17
N ALA A 68 -6.60 7.55 -13.40
CA ALA A 68 -5.23 7.67 -12.92
C ALA A 68 -4.42 6.43 -13.34
N GLY A 69 -3.24 6.63 -13.92
CA GLY A 69 -2.49 5.49 -14.43
C GLY A 69 -1.04 5.78 -14.73
N GLU A 70 -0.19 4.80 -14.43
CA GLU A 70 1.23 4.85 -14.77
C GLU A 70 1.71 3.58 -15.47
N ARG A 71 2.76 3.71 -16.29
CA ARG A 71 3.61 2.60 -16.72
C ARG A 71 5.06 3.00 -16.59
N ASN A 72 5.88 2.15 -15.97
CA ASN A 72 7.30 2.40 -15.73
C ASN A 72 7.57 3.74 -15.01
N GLY A 73 6.69 4.15 -14.10
CA GLY A 73 6.80 5.37 -13.31
C GLY A 73 6.25 6.64 -13.99
N GLN A 74 5.82 6.56 -15.25
CA GLN A 74 5.35 7.71 -16.02
C GLN A 74 3.83 7.66 -16.20
N THR A 75 3.18 8.83 -16.15
CA THR A 75 1.75 8.97 -16.44
C THR A 75 1.43 8.41 -17.83
N ALA A 76 0.40 7.57 -17.90
CA ALA A 76 -0.02 7.00 -19.17
C ALA A 76 -0.59 8.09 -20.11
N GLU A 77 -0.33 7.96 -21.41
CA GLU A 77 -0.78 8.93 -22.41
C GLU A 77 -2.30 9.16 -22.32
N GLY A 78 -2.76 10.41 -22.30
CA GLY A 78 -4.19 10.72 -22.22
C GLY A 78 -4.86 10.42 -20.88
N PHE A 79 -4.11 10.07 -19.83
CA PHE A 79 -4.62 10.05 -18.46
C PHE A 79 -4.47 11.43 -17.82
N MET A 80 -5.47 11.80 -17.01
CA MET A 80 -5.46 13.07 -16.28
C MET A 80 -4.49 13.05 -15.11
N LEU A 81 -4.34 11.88 -14.48
CA LEU A 81 -3.53 11.68 -13.29
C LEU A 81 -2.52 10.54 -13.49
N GLY A 82 -1.34 10.72 -12.90
CA GLY A 82 -0.33 9.67 -12.75
C GLY A 82 -0.51 8.90 -11.45
N ASN A 83 0.60 8.44 -10.88
CA ASN A 83 0.66 7.75 -9.59
C ASN A 83 1.43 8.56 -8.53
N SER A 84 1.31 9.89 -8.55
CA SER A 84 1.88 10.76 -7.51
C SER A 84 0.82 11.01 -6.43
N PRO A 85 1.14 10.84 -5.13
CA PRO A 85 0.24 11.19 -4.04
C PRO A 85 -0.02 12.69 -3.93
N LEU A 86 0.95 13.52 -4.37
CA LEU A 86 0.88 14.97 -4.23
C LEU A 86 -0.29 15.59 -5.01
N ALA A 87 -0.72 14.93 -6.09
CA ALA A 87 -1.84 15.36 -6.93
C ALA A 87 -3.19 15.40 -6.19
N TYR A 88 -3.28 14.81 -4.99
CA TYR A 88 -4.53 14.72 -4.23
C TYR A 88 -4.57 15.60 -2.98
N LEU A 89 -3.46 16.25 -2.62
CA LEU A 89 -3.32 16.91 -1.31
C LEU A 89 -4.07 18.24 -1.18
N ASP A 90 -4.43 18.87 -2.29
CA ASP A 90 -5.21 20.10 -2.31
C ASP A 90 -6.74 19.86 -2.28
N GLY A 91 -7.15 18.59 -2.26
CA GLY A 91 -8.56 18.20 -2.27
C GLY A 91 -9.27 18.39 -3.62
N ALA A 92 -8.54 18.63 -4.72
CA ALA A 92 -9.14 18.84 -6.05
C ALA A 92 -10.05 17.69 -6.53
N TYR A 93 -9.84 16.48 -5.98
CA TYR A 93 -10.59 15.28 -6.33
C TYR A 93 -11.53 14.79 -5.22
N ALA A 94 -11.86 15.64 -4.24
CA ALA A 94 -12.82 15.30 -3.20
C ALA A 94 -14.20 14.91 -3.79
N ASN A 95 -14.82 13.89 -3.22
CA ASN A 95 -16.07 13.25 -3.65
C ASN A 95 -16.04 12.61 -5.05
N GLN A 96 -14.89 12.61 -5.75
CA GLN A 96 -14.75 11.94 -7.04
C GLN A 96 -14.52 10.45 -6.88
N LYS A 97 -14.89 9.68 -7.90
CA LYS A 97 -14.47 8.28 -8.05
C LYS A 97 -13.26 8.21 -8.95
N ILE A 98 -12.22 7.48 -8.53
CA ILE A 98 -10.98 7.33 -9.29
C ILE A 98 -10.88 5.90 -9.81
N ALA A 99 -10.63 5.71 -11.10
CA ALA A 99 -10.16 4.43 -11.62
C ALA A 99 -8.63 4.48 -11.69
N MET A 100 -7.95 3.50 -11.11
CA MET A 100 -6.48 3.50 -11.00
C MET A 100 -5.86 2.22 -11.55
N THR A 101 -4.85 2.35 -12.40
CA THR A 101 -4.01 1.20 -12.83
C THR A 101 -2.52 1.50 -12.62
N THR A 102 -1.82 0.56 -11.99
CA THR A 102 -0.37 0.64 -11.76
C THR A 102 0.29 -0.66 -12.19
N THR A 103 1.61 -0.66 -12.23
CA THR A 103 2.38 -1.84 -12.66
C THR A 103 2.37 -2.95 -11.61
N ASN A 104 2.47 -2.62 -10.32
CA ASN A 104 2.62 -3.62 -9.25
C ASN A 104 1.44 -3.60 -8.25
N GLY A 105 1.09 -2.43 -7.70
CA GLY A 105 0.07 -2.32 -6.66
C GLY A 105 -1.29 -2.92 -7.02
N THR A 106 -1.83 -2.64 -8.21
CA THR A 106 -3.15 -3.20 -8.61
C THR A 106 -3.10 -4.72 -8.83
N LEU A 107 -1.96 -5.25 -9.29
CA LEU A 107 -1.73 -6.70 -9.37
C LEU A 107 -1.66 -7.34 -7.99
N ALA A 108 -0.98 -6.72 -7.03
CA ALA A 108 -0.90 -7.20 -5.65
C ALA A 108 -2.29 -7.22 -4.99
N ILE A 109 -3.10 -6.19 -5.21
CA ILE A 109 -4.51 -6.16 -4.77
C ILE A 109 -5.28 -7.32 -5.38
N GLU A 110 -5.22 -7.51 -6.70
CA GLU A 110 -5.96 -8.57 -7.40
C GLU A 110 -5.60 -9.96 -6.88
N LYS A 111 -4.30 -10.25 -6.74
CA LYS A 111 -3.84 -11.55 -6.21
C LYS A 111 -4.18 -11.75 -4.73
N SER A 112 -4.52 -10.69 -3.99
CA SER A 112 -4.91 -10.77 -2.57
C SER A 112 -6.40 -11.06 -2.37
N LYS A 113 -7.25 -10.85 -3.38
CA LYS A 113 -8.71 -11.03 -3.25
C LYS A 113 -9.12 -12.48 -2.99
N PRO A 114 -8.62 -13.50 -3.73
CA PRO A 114 -9.11 -14.86 -3.57
C PRO A 114 -8.76 -15.43 -2.20
N GLY A 115 -9.76 -15.87 -1.45
CA GLY A 115 -9.58 -16.55 -0.17
C GLY A 115 -9.29 -15.65 1.04
N SER A 116 -8.90 -14.38 0.85
CA SER A 116 -8.72 -13.47 1.99
C SER A 116 -10.06 -13.06 2.61
N LYS A 117 -10.05 -12.81 3.92
CA LYS A 117 -11.21 -12.27 4.64
C LYS A 117 -11.44 -10.80 4.28
N GLN A 118 -10.35 -10.03 4.22
CA GLN A 118 -10.36 -8.60 3.92
C GLN A 118 -9.04 -8.21 3.26
N VAL A 119 -9.08 -7.21 2.37
CA VAL A 119 -7.91 -6.57 1.79
C VAL A 119 -7.86 -5.11 2.25
N LEU A 120 -6.73 -4.73 2.84
CA LEU A 120 -6.43 -3.37 3.29
C LEU A 120 -5.25 -2.79 2.50
N ILE A 121 -5.16 -1.48 2.48
CA ILE A 121 -4.05 -0.73 1.88
C ILE A 121 -3.17 -0.16 3.01
N GLY A 122 -1.89 -0.52 2.98
CA GLY A 122 -0.89 -0.06 3.93
C GLY A 122 0.13 0.86 3.28
N ALA A 123 0.40 2.00 3.91
CA ALA A 123 1.46 2.93 3.56
C ALA A 123 2.00 3.59 4.84
N PHE A 124 3.23 4.12 4.82
CA PHE A 124 3.80 4.79 6.01
C PHE A 124 2.90 5.93 6.52
N VAL A 125 2.22 6.63 5.61
CA VAL A 125 1.29 7.72 5.92
C VAL A 125 0.03 7.29 6.69
N ASN A 126 -0.28 6.00 6.80
CA ASN A 126 -1.37 5.47 7.63
C ASN A 126 -0.97 4.24 8.47
N LEU A 127 0.32 4.13 8.80
CA LEU A 127 0.90 2.95 9.44
C LEU A 127 0.21 2.63 10.78
N ARG A 128 0.09 3.62 11.68
CA ARG A 128 -0.56 3.44 12.98
C ARG A 128 -2.04 3.14 12.85
N ALA A 129 -2.76 3.85 11.97
CA ALA A 129 -4.19 3.58 11.74
C ALA A 129 -4.41 2.11 11.30
N THR A 130 -3.54 1.60 10.42
CA THR A 130 -3.53 0.21 10.01
C THR A 130 -3.25 -0.72 11.19
N ALA A 131 -2.20 -0.48 11.98
CA ALA A 131 -1.86 -1.28 13.15
C ALA A 131 -3.02 -1.32 14.17
N TYR A 132 -3.61 -0.17 14.50
CA TYR A 132 -4.75 -0.07 15.42
C TYR A 132 -5.98 -0.85 14.92
N TYR A 133 -6.28 -0.77 13.62
CA TYR A 133 -7.36 -1.57 13.07
C TYR A 133 -7.07 -3.06 13.24
N LEU A 134 -5.88 -3.52 12.84
CA LEU A 134 -5.51 -4.93 12.93
C LEU A 134 -5.54 -5.48 14.36
N THR A 135 -5.05 -4.73 15.34
CA THR A 135 -5.05 -5.16 16.75
C THR A 135 -6.47 -5.33 17.30
N SER A 136 -7.45 -4.57 16.79
CA SER A 136 -8.87 -4.69 17.14
C SER A 136 -9.60 -5.87 16.50
N GLN A 137 -9.00 -6.54 15.52
CA GLN A 137 -9.58 -7.72 14.86
C GLN A 137 -9.18 -9.02 15.58
N ASN A 138 -9.73 -10.16 15.17
CA ASN A 138 -9.36 -11.48 15.72
C ASN A 138 -8.71 -12.41 14.67
N ASP A 139 -8.19 -11.82 13.59
CA ASP A 139 -7.73 -12.53 12.40
C ASP A 139 -6.21 -12.49 12.28
N ASP A 140 -5.65 -13.52 11.65
CA ASP A 140 -4.26 -13.55 11.20
C ASP A 140 -4.05 -12.54 10.06
N VAL A 141 -2.81 -12.08 9.90
CA VAL A 141 -2.45 -11.02 8.96
C VAL A 141 -1.37 -11.51 8.00
N LEU A 142 -1.54 -11.20 6.72
CA LEU A 142 -0.48 -11.27 5.73
C LEU A 142 -0.17 -9.87 5.21
N ILE A 143 1.08 -9.43 5.32
CA ILE A 143 1.56 -8.21 4.66
C ILE A 143 2.06 -8.60 3.29
N HIS A 144 1.41 -8.12 2.24
CA HIS A 144 1.70 -8.48 0.86
C HIS A 144 2.36 -7.31 0.13
N CYS A 145 3.68 -7.37 0.02
CA CYS A 145 4.48 -6.41 -0.72
C CYS A 145 4.28 -6.62 -2.22
N ALA A 146 4.00 -5.53 -2.94
CA ALA A 146 3.84 -5.54 -4.39
C ALA A 146 5.18 -5.76 -5.11
N GLY A 147 6.28 -5.35 -4.48
CA GLY A 147 7.60 -5.52 -5.04
C GLY A 147 7.78 -4.74 -6.34
N TRP A 148 8.82 -5.10 -7.08
CA TRP A 148 9.11 -4.50 -8.38
C TRP A 148 9.47 -5.56 -9.42
N LYS A 149 8.65 -5.67 -10.47
CA LYS A 149 8.84 -6.67 -11.54
C LYS A 149 8.99 -8.10 -10.98
N GLY A 150 8.14 -8.43 -10.01
CA GLY A 150 8.10 -9.73 -9.33
C GLY A 150 9.21 -9.97 -8.30
N LYS A 151 10.11 -9.01 -8.07
CA LYS A 151 11.18 -9.11 -7.07
C LYS A 151 10.85 -8.31 -5.82
N PHE A 152 11.42 -8.70 -4.69
CA PHE A 152 11.35 -7.88 -3.48
C PHE A 152 11.99 -6.50 -3.73
N ASN A 153 11.45 -5.49 -3.07
CA ASN A 153 11.97 -4.13 -2.98
C ASN A 153 12.12 -3.73 -1.50
N LEU A 154 12.92 -2.70 -1.23
CA LEU A 154 13.31 -2.41 0.16
C LEU A 154 12.22 -1.66 0.90
N GLU A 155 11.59 -0.69 0.25
CA GLU A 155 10.56 0.19 0.79
C GLU A 155 9.32 -0.57 1.28
N ASP A 156 8.74 -1.48 0.48
CA ASP A 156 7.56 -2.27 0.90
C ASP A 156 7.92 -3.23 2.03
N SER A 157 9.08 -3.87 1.92
CA SER A 157 9.59 -4.79 2.93
C SER A 157 9.88 -4.08 4.26
N LEU A 158 10.38 -2.85 4.21
CA LEU A 158 10.66 -2.05 5.39
C LEU A 158 9.38 -1.53 6.05
N TYR A 159 8.36 -1.18 5.26
CA TYR A 159 7.02 -0.95 5.79
C TYR A 159 6.47 -2.20 6.49
N ALA A 160 6.65 -3.39 5.90
CA ALA A 160 6.22 -4.63 6.54
C ALA A 160 6.90 -4.82 7.92
N GLY A 161 8.20 -4.53 8.01
CA GLY A 161 8.93 -4.50 9.28
C GLY A 161 8.38 -3.49 10.28
N ALA A 162 8.01 -2.29 9.81
CA ALA A 162 7.41 -1.24 10.64
C ALA A 162 6.06 -1.68 11.22
N LEU A 163 5.21 -2.29 10.40
CA LEU A 163 3.91 -2.79 10.83
C LEU A 163 4.07 -3.97 11.81
N VAL A 164 4.98 -4.91 11.53
CA VAL A 164 5.28 -6.02 12.47
C VAL A 164 5.76 -5.48 13.81
N SER A 165 6.62 -4.46 13.82
CA SER A 165 7.10 -3.81 15.06
C SER A 165 5.93 -3.27 15.90
N LEU A 166 4.94 -2.62 15.28
CA LEU A 166 3.76 -2.13 15.99
C LEU A 166 2.79 -3.22 16.45
N LEU A 167 2.86 -4.42 15.87
CA LEU A 167 1.96 -5.53 16.16
C LEU A 167 2.54 -6.52 17.19
N GLU A 168 3.79 -6.37 17.61
CA GLU A 168 4.56 -7.40 18.33
C GLU A 168 3.97 -7.83 19.68
N GLU A 169 3.24 -6.95 20.36
CA GLU A 169 2.59 -7.27 21.63
C GLU A 169 1.37 -8.18 21.42
N ASN A 170 0.67 -8.03 20.30
CA ASN A 170 -0.62 -8.67 20.01
C ASN A 170 -0.53 -9.87 19.07
N PHE A 171 0.55 -9.97 18.29
CA PHE A 171 0.75 -11.00 17.27
C PHE A 171 2.01 -11.84 17.54
N GLU A 172 1.98 -13.09 17.11
CA GLU A 172 3.14 -13.96 16.94
C GLU A 172 3.68 -13.79 15.51
N PHE A 173 5.01 -13.73 15.38
CA PHE A 173 5.69 -13.74 14.09
C PHE A 173 6.91 -14.63 14.22
N ASP A 174 6.88 -15.77 13.52
CA ASP A 174 7.97 -16.77 13.52
C ASP A 174 8.43 -17.06 12.09
N CYS A 175 8.13 -16.15 11.14
CA CYS A 175 8.68 -16.23 9.80
C CYS A 175 9.91 -15.33 9.68
N ASP A 176 10.97 -15.86 9.06
CA ASP A 176 12.25 -15.18 8.89
C ASP A 176 12.09 -13.77 8.28
N GLY A 177 11.14 -13.63 7.35
CA GLY A 177 10.83 -12.35 6.71
C GLY A 177 10.37 -11.28 7.70
N ALA A 178 9.45 -11.61 8.61
CA ALA A 178 8.96 -10.67 9.62
C ALA A 178 10.06 -10.30 10.61
N ILE A 179 10.83 -11.28 11.10
CA ILE A 179 11.94 -11.07 12.03
C ILE A 179 13.02 -10.16 11.40
N ALA A 180 13.44 -10.49 10.18
CA ALA A 180 14.48 -9.75 9.48
C ALA A 180 14.05 -8.31 9.21
N MET A 181 12.84 -8.10 8.69
CA MET A 181 12.38 -6.75 8.33
C MET A 181 12.05 -5.89 9.54
N LYS A 182 11.52 -6.47 10.63
CA LYS A 182 11.36 -5.77 11.91
C LYS A 182 12.71 -5.26 12.43
N GLY A 183 13.71 -6.14 12.51
CA GLY A 183 15.05 -5.75 12.95
C GLY A 183 15.69 -4.69 12.06
N LEU A 184 15.52 -4.81 10.74
CA LEU A 184 16.02 -3.82 9.78
C LEU A 184 15.33 -2.47 9.93
N TYR A 185 14.01 -2.45 10.10
CA TYR A 185 13.25 -1.23 10.38
C TYR A 185 13.69 -0.59 11.69
N GLU A 186 13.74 -1.36 12.79
CA GLU A 186 14.10 -0.83 14.11
C GLU A 186 15.51 -0.23 14.16
N SER A 187 16.43 -0.78 13.38
CA SER A 187 17.81 -0.28 13.27
C SER A 187 17.93 1.01 12.44
N ASN A 188 16.95 1.30 11.57
CA ASN A 188 17.01 2.42 10.61
C ASN A 188 15.86 3.42 10.74
N LYS A 189 14.90 3.21 11.63
CA LYS A 189 13.69 4.05 11.77
C LYS A 189 13.98 5.52 12.11
N SER A 190 15.15 5.84 12.64
CA SER A 190 15.58 7.22 12.93
C SER A 190 15.96 8.01 11.67
N ASP A 191 16.35 7.33 10.59
CA ASP A 191 16.68 7.94 9.29
C ASP A 191 16.24 7.04 8.15
N LEU A 192 14.92 6.90 8.01
CA LEU A 192 14.29 6.04 7.02
C LEU A 192 14.65 6.49 5.58
N ALA A 193 14.64 7.81 5.35
CA ALA A 193 14.93 8.40 4.06
C ALA A 193 16.40 8.19 3.65
N GLY A 194 17.35 8.43 4.56
CA GLY A 194 18.77 8.18 4.31
C GLY A 194 19.10 6.71 4.06
N PHE A 195 18.42 5.80 4.78
CA PHE A 195 18.56 4.37 4.53
C PHE A 195 18.00 3.97 3.15
N LEU A 196 16.78 4.41 2.81
CA LEU A 196 16.15 4.07 1.54
C LEU A 196 16.77 4.79 0.33
N ALA A 197 17.50 5.87 0.50
CA ALA A 197 18.29 6.50 -0.57
C ALA A 197 19.32 5.52 -1.19
N GLN A 198 19.70 4.46 -0.46
CA GLN A 198 20.59 3.42 -0.96
C GLN A 198 19.87 2.38 -1.83
N ALA A 199 18.53 2.27 -1.70
CA ALA A 199 17.71 1.28 -2.38
C ALA A 199 17.72 1.45 -3.89
N SER A 200 17.78 0.33 -4.61
CA SER A 200 17.86 0.34 -6.07
C SER A 200 16.60 0.90 -6.75
N HIS A 201 15.43 0.81 -6.11
CA HIS A 201 14.18 1.33 -6.65
C HIS A 201 14.08 2.86 -6.47
N ALA A 202 14.37 3.35 -5.26
CA ALA A 202 14.44 4.80 -4.98
C ALA A 202 15.41 5.51 -5.95
N LYS A 203 16.58 4.94 -6.21
CA LYS A 203 17.55 5.49 -7.19
C LYS A 203 17.01 5.54 -8.62
N ARG A 204 16.20 4.56 -9.03
CA ARG A 204 15.61 4.55 -10.38
C ARG A 204 14.50 5.59 -10.51
N LEU A 205 13.74 5.77 -9.45
CA LEU A 205 12.69 6.76 -9.32
C LEU A 205 13.25 8.19 -9.33
N GLN A 206 14.39 8.46 -8.67
CA GLN A 206 15.07 9.76 -8.68
C GLN A 206 15.37 10.32 -10.08
N ASN A 207 15.55 9.45 -11.09
CA ASN A 207 15.73 9.88 -12.50
C ASN A 207 14.50 10.59 -13.11
N HIS A 208 13.38 10.65 -12.37
CA HIS A 208 12.10 11.22 -12.82
C HIS A 208 11.64 12.46 -12.02
N GLN A 209 12.52 13.12 -11.24
CA GLN A 209 12.17 14.31 -10.43
C GLN A 209 11.03 14.07 -9.42
N ILE A 210 11.07 12.95 -8.70
CA ILE A 210 9.99 12.56 -7.77
C ILE A 210 10.39 12.62 -6.28
N GLU A 211 11.39 13.43 -5.94
CA GLU A 211 11.90 13.56 -4.57
C GLU A 211 10.77 13.91 -3.59
N ALA A 212 9.90 14.86 -3.96
CA ALA A 212 8.75 15.23 -3.15
C ALA A 212 7.73 14.09 -2.96
N ASP A 213 7.57 13.20 -3.95
CA ASP A 213 6.74 12.00 -3.77
C ASP A 213 7.38 11.03 -2.78
N ILE A 214 8.70 10.83 -2.85
CA ILE A 214 9.43 9.95 -1.93
C ILE A 214 9.30 10.48 -0.50
N ASP A 215 9.55 11.78 -0.28
CA ASP A 215 9.44 12.41 1.03
C ASP A 215 8.03 12.26 1.61
N PHE A 216 7.01 12.45 0.77
CA PHE A 216 5.63 12.22 1.18
C PHE A 216 5.38 10.75 1.55
N CYS A 217 5.79 9.81 0.70
CA CYS A 217 5.57 8.38 0.90
C CYS A 217 6.29 7.83 2.15
N LEU A 218 7.34 8.52 2.63
CA LEU A 218 8.07 8.16 3.85
C LEU A 218 7.60 8.94 5.10
N SER A 219 6.66 9.87 4.95
CA SER A 219 6.03 10.55 6.07
C SER A 219 5.17 9.57 6.86
N LEU A 220 5.26 9.63 8.20
CA LEU A 220 4.54 8.71 9.08
C LEU A 220 3.20 9.30 9.51
N ASP A 221 2.15 8.49 9.43
CA ASP A 221 0.86 8.71 10.10
C ASP A 221 0.18 10.05 9.79
N LEU A 222 0.30 10.55 8.56
CA LEU A 222 -0.42 11.74 8.10
C LEU A 222 -1.94 11.56 8.07
N PHE A 223 -2.41 10.31 7.94
CA PHE A 223 -3.84 10.00 7.87
C PHE A 223 -4.27 8.96 8.90
N SER A 224 -5.32 9.28 9.65
CA SER A 224 -5.99 8.38 10.60
C SER A 224 -7.07 7.52 9.92
N ILE A 225 -6.81 7.03 8.71
CA ILE A 225 -7.73 6.17 7.95
C ILE A 225 -7.07 4.85 7.56
N ILE A 226 -7.89 3.83 7.31
CA ILE A 226 -7.49 2.69 6.49
C ILE A 226 -8.15 2.78 5.12
N GLY A 227 -7.46 2.31 4.08
CA GLY A 227 -8.09 1.98 2.81
C GLY A 227 -8.55 0.52 2.83
N LYS A 228 -9.85 0.28 2.67
CA LYS A 228 -10.43 -1.07 2.68
C LYS A 228 -11.08 -1.38 1.34
N LEU A 229 -10.78 -2.57 0.79
CA LEU A 229 -11.47 -3.06 -0.40
C LEU A 229 -12.87 -3.55 -0.03
N GLN A 230 -13.89 -2.95 -0.64
CA GLN A 230 -15.30 -3.32 -0.54
C GLN A 230 -15.84 -3.59 -1.95
N GLY A 231 -16.10 -4.86 -2.24
CA GLY A 231 -16.40 -5.28 -3.62
C GLY A 231 -15.21 -5.00 -4.54
N GLN A 232 -15.36 -4.04 -5.44
CA GLN A 232 -14.31 -3.63 -6.38
C GLN A 232 -13.68 -2.28 -6.03
N GLU A 233 -14.19 -1.58 -5.03
CA GLU A 233 -13.78 -0.21 -4.68
C GLU A 233 -12.97 -0.21 -3.38
N LEU A 234 -11.89 0.56 -3.35
CA LEU A 234 -11.21 0.96 -2.13
C LEU A 234 -11.94 2.18 -1.55
N VAL A 235 -12.29 2.10 -0.27
CA VAL A 235 -12.95 3.18 0.46
C VAL A 235 -12.20 3.51 1.75
N ALA A 236 -12.29 4.77 2.18
CA ALA A 236 -11.73 5.22 3.44
C ALA A 236 -12.59 4.74 4.62
N GLN A 237 -11.95 4.26 5.67
CA GLN A 237 -12.57 4.10 6.98
C GLN A 237 -11.72 4.84 8.02
N VAL A 238 -12.33 5.80 8.72
CA VAL A 238 -11.69 6.57 9.78
C VAL A 238 -11.42 5.67 10.98
N ILE A 239 -10.21 5.75 11.51
CA ILE A 239 -9.76 5.06 12.71
C ILE A 239 -9.51 6.12 13.79
N GLU A 240 -10.34 6.12 14.82
CA GLU A 240 -10.12 6.95 16.00
C GLU A 240 -8.97 6.36 16.82
N THR A 241 -7.77 6.88 16.61
CA THR A 241 -6.61 6.55 17.44
C THR A 241 -6.71 7.36 18.73
N LYS A 242 -6.88 6.69 19.88
CA LYS A 242 -6.83 7.34 21.19
C LYS A 242 -5.42 7.83 21.54
#